data_AF-A0A1Y5TEV1-F1
#
_entry.id   AF-A0A1Y5TEV1-F1
#
_cell.length_a   1.000
_cell.length_b   1.000
_cell.length_c   1.000
_cell.angle_alpha   90.00
_cell.angle_beta   90.00
_cell.angle_gamma   90.00
#
_symmetry.space_group_name_H-M   'P 1'
#
loop_
_entity.id
_entity.type
_entity.pdbx_description
1 polymer ?
#
loop_
_entity_poly.entity_id
_entity_poly.type
_entity_poly.pdbx_seq_one_letter_code
_entity_poly.pdbx_strand_id
1 'polypeptide(L)'
;MADNQSVKRKILNALSDLYFIQRHNDDLTTAQKDAIATSITALEAEYIALGGRAPDGAYDAIGGHLSGASASLAKIKAEREELATTYASAAKILGSVSRILALLA
;
A
#
# COMPACT_ATOMS: atom_id res chain seq x y z
N MET A 1 -13.27 22.76 -6.01
CA MET A 1 -12.93 21.49 -6.69
C MET A 1 -12.92 21.64 -8.21
N ALA A 2 -12.35 22.74 -8.72
CA ALA A 2 -11.98 22.84 -10.12
C ALA A 2 -10.47 22.53 -10.17
N ASP A 3 -10.06 21.31 -10.52
CA ASP A 3 -8.67 21.10 -10.92
C ASP A 3 -8.45 19.77 -11.67
N ASN A 4 -8.82 18.63 -11.07
CA ASN A 4 -8.44 17.31 -11.61
C ASN A 4 -9.01 16.99 -13.00
N GLN A 5 -10.20 17.48 -13.33
CA GLN A 5 -10.81 17.23 -14.64
C GLN A 5 -10.18 18.06 -15.77
N SER A 6 -9.68 19.26 -15.45
CA SER A 6 -8.94 20.12 -16.38
C SER A 6 -7.56 19.53 -16.65
N VAL A 7 -6.87 19.08 -15.60
CA VAL A 7 -5.55 18.44 -15.70
C VAL A 7 -5.61 17.13 -16.50
N LYS A 8 -6.60 16.25 -16.24
CA LYS A 8 -6.80 15.03 -17.03
C LYS A 8 -6.96 15.29 -18.53
N ARG A 9 -7.69 16.36 -18.89
CA ARG A 9 -7.91 16.73 -20.29
C ARG A 9 -6.62 17.19 -20.96
N LYS A 10 -5.79 17.97 -20.25
CA LYS A 10 -4.48 18.40 -20.75
C LYS A 10 -3.56 17.21 -20.99
N ILE A 11 -3.53 16.24 -20.07
CA ILE A 11 -2.72 15.03 -20.23
C ILE A 11 -3.20 14.17 -21.41
N LEU A 12 -4.50 13.97 -21.57
CA LEU A 12 -5.04 13.23 -22.73
C LEU A 12 -4.70 13.90 -24.07
N ASN A 13 -4.75 15.23 -24.13
CA ASN A 13 -4.36 15.96 -25.33
C ASN A 13 -2.87 15.77 -25.63
N ALA A 14 -2.01 15.93 -24.62
CA ALA A 14 -0.56 15.73 -24.75
C ALA A 14 -0.20 14.29 -25.17
N LEU A 15 -0.89 13.28 -24.60
CA LEU A 15 -0.72 11.89 -25.01
C LEU A 15 -1.13 11.67 -26.46
N SER A 16 -2.25 12.25 -26.89
CA SER A 16 -2.73 12.15 -28.27
C SER A 16 -1.72 12.75 -29.25
N ASP A 17 -1.15 13.92 -28.91
CA ASP A 17 -0.13 14.58 -29.73
C ASP A 17 1.16 13.75 -29.81
N LEU A 18 1.63 13.19 -28.69
CA LEU A 18 2.83 12.36 -28.65
C LEU A 18 2.65 11.04 -29.41
N TYR A 19 1.50 10.38 -29.27
CA TYR A 19 1.17 9.18 -30.03
C TYR A 19 1.07 9.46 -31.52
N PHE A 20 0.50 10.62 -31.91
CA PHE A 20 0.44 11.04 -33.29
C PHE A 20 1.85 11.24 -33.86
N ILE A 21 2.71 11.97 -33.16
CA ILE A 21 4.10 12.21 -33.56
C ILE A 21 4.87 10.88 -33.66
N GLN A 22 4.74 10.00 -32.67
CA GLN A 22 5.43 8.71 -32.67
C GLN A 22 5.02 7.81 -33.84
N ARG A 23 3.75 7.87 -34.25
CA ARG A 23 3.17 6.98 -35.28
C ARG A 23 3.33 7.50 -36.70
N HIS A 24 3.39 8.83 -36.87
CA HIS A 24 3.32 9.46 -38.18
C HIS A 24 4.57 10.27 -38.56
N ASN A 25 5.56 10.37 -37.68
CA ASN A 25 6.82 11.04 -37.98
C ASN A 25 7.96 10.01 -38.13
N ASP A 26 8.23 9.65 -39.39
CA ASP A 26 9.28 8.69 -39.73
C ASP A 26 10.69 9.29 -39.63
N ASP A 27 10.81 10.62 -39.63
CA ASP A 27 12.08 11.37 -39.61
C ASP A 27 12.66 11.56 -38.19
N LEU A 28 12.07 10.93 -37.18
CA LEU A 28 12.58 10.98 -35.81
C LEU A 28 13.85 10.13 -35.67
N THR A 29 14.88 10.73 -35.09
CA THR A 29 16.07 10.00 -34.64
C THR A 29 15.72 9.00 -33.54
N THR A 30 16.55 7.96 -33.35
CA THR A 30 16.34 6.97 -32.27
C THR A 30 16.23 7.64 -30.90
N ALA A 31 17.09 8.61 -30.59
CA ALA A 31 17.05 9.34 -29.33
C ALA A 31 15.73 10.12 -29.14
N GLN A 32 15.16 10.67 -30.21
CA GLN A 32 13.86 11.36 -30.15
C GLN A 32 12.71 10.36 -29.96
N LYS A 33 12.76 9.19 -30.61
CA LYS A 33 11.78 8.12 -30.42
C LYS A 33 11.79 7.62 -28.96
N ASP A 34 12.96 7.43 -28.38
CA ASP A 34 13.11 7.00 -26.98
C ASP A 34 12.62 8.08 -25.99
N ALA A 35 12.92 9.35 -26.27
CA ALA A 35 12.43 10.47 -25.45
C ALA A 35 10.90 10.60 -25.52
N ILE A 36 10.30 10.41 -26.70
CA ILE A 36 8.84 10.41 -26.88
C ILE A 36 8.21 9.23 -26.14
N ALA A 37 8.76 8.02 -26.26
CA ALA A 37 8.28 6.84 -25.54
C ALA A 37 8.33 7.04 -24.02
N THR A 38 9.43 7.59 -23.51
CA THR A 38 9.60 7.91 -22.08
C THR A 38 8.55 8.93 -21.61
N SER A 39 8.28 9.95 -22.43
CA SER A 39 7.31 11.00 -22.12
C SER A 39 5.87 10.47 -22.11
N ILE A 40 5.54 9.55 -23.02
CA ILE A 40 4.25 8.85 -23.05
C ILE A 40 4.05 8.05 -21.75
N THR A 41 5.03 7.21 -21.37
CA THR A 41 4.94 6.41 -20.14
C THR A 41 4.78 7.28 -18.89
N ALA A 42 5.50 8.40 -18.79
CA ALA A 42 5.37 9.32 -17.67
C ALA A 42 3.98 9.95 -17.59
N LEU A 43 3.44 10.41 -18.72
CA LEU A 43 2.10 11.02 -18.78
C LEU A 43 0.98 10.01 -18.53
N GLU A 44 1.14 8.76 -18.96
CA GLU A 44 0.21 7.67 -18.63
C GLU A 44 0.19 7.38 -17.13
N ALA A 45 1.36 7.35 -16.49
CA ALA A 45 1.47 7.17 -15.04
C ALA A 45 0.79 8.33 -14.28
N GLU A 46 0.98 9.58 -14.71
CA GLU A 46 0.29 10.74 -14.14
C GLU A 46 -1.23 10.69 -14.36
N TYR A 47 -1.67 10.29 -15.56
CA TYR A 47 -3.09 10.11 -15.88
C TYR A 47 -3.76 9.07 -14.98
N ILE A 48 -3.09 7.93 -14.78
CA ILE A 48 -3.52 6.83 -13.92
C ILE A 48 -3.59 7.29 -12.45
N ALA A 49 -2.55 7.98 -11.97
CA ALA A 49 -2.50 8.54 -10.61
C ALA A 49 -3.63 9.55 -10.34
N LEU A 50 -3.93 10.43 -11.31
CA LEU A 50 -5.08 11.35 -11.24
C LEU A 50 -6.43 10.63 -11.35
N GLY A 51 -6.45 9.46 -12.00
CA GLY A 51 -7.59 8.55 -12.11
C GLY A 51 -7.97 7.88 -10.80
N GLY A 52 -7.08 7.88 -9.79
CA GLY A 52 -7.27 7.13 -8.55
C GLY A 52 -7.09 5.62 -8.72
N ARG A 53 -6.66 5.15 -9.90
CA ARG A 53 -6.15 3.79 -10.06
C ARG A 53 -4.68 3.86 -9.71
N ALA A 54 -4.30 3.17 -8.65
CA ALA A 54 -2.90 3.07 -8.27
C ALA A 54 -2.10 2.43 -9.44
N PRO A 55 -0.85 2.85 -9.70
CA PRO A 55 -0.05 2.31 -10.80
C PRO A 55 0.00 0.77 -10.71
N ASP A 56 0.02 0.08 -11.84
CA ASP A 56 0.01 -1.39 -11.87
C ASP A 56 1.11 -1.93 -10.94
N GLY A 57 0.71 -2.78 -9.98
CA GLY A 57 1.55 -3.27 -8.87
C GLY A 57 1.34 -2.58 -7.52
N ALA A 58 0.68 -1.42 -7.47
CA ALA A 58 0.39 -0.75 -6.19
C ALA A 58 -0.70 -1.46 -5.38
N TYR A 59 -1.70 -2.08 -6.03
CA TYR A 59 -2.66 -2.93 -5.32
C TYR A 59 -2.03 -4.21 -4.79
N ASP A 60 -1.06 -4.79 -5.51
CA ASP A 60 -0.31 -5.97 -5.02
C ASP A 60 0.61 -5.58 -3.86
N ALA A 61 1.27 -4.42 -3.92
CA ALA A 61 2.06 -3.88 -2.82
C ALA A 61 1.18 -3.59 -1.59
N ILE A 62 0.01 -2.96 -1.78
CA ILE A 62 -0.98 -2.73 -0.71
C ILE A 62 -1.50 -4.05 -0.16
N GLY A 63 -1.77 -5.05 -1.01
CA GLY A 63 -2.15 -6.40 -0.62
C GLY A 63 -1.07 -7.10 0.21
N GLY A 64 0.20 -6.96 -0.17
CA GLY A 64 1.35 -7.43 0.60
C GLY A 64 1.46 -6.76 1.97
N HIS A 65 1.30 -5.44 2.04
CA HIS A 65 1.27 -4.70 3.30
C HIS A 65 0.08 -5.08 4.19
N LEU A 66 -1.11 -5.25 3.61
CA LEU A 66 -2.31 -5.69 4.34
C LEU A 66 -2.17 -7.12 4.87
N SER A 67 -1.61 -8.03 4.08
CA SER A 67 -1.32 -9.40 4.51
C SER A 67 -0.30 -9.42 5.65
N GLY A 68 0.78 -8.63 5.55
CA GLY A 68 1.77 -8.48 6.62
C GLY A 68 1.20 -7.84 7.90
N ALA A 69 0.33 -6.84 7.75
CA ALA A 69 -0.38 -6.22 8.88
C ALA A 69 -1.35 -7.20 9.54
N SER A 70 -2.07 -8.01 8.76
CA SER A 70 -2.98 -9.05 9.26
C SER A 70 -2.23 -10.13 10.03
N ALA A 71 -1.09 -10.61 9.51
CA ALA A 71 -0.22 -11.54 10.21
C ALA A 71 0.32 -10.95 11.53
N SER A 72 0.69 -9.67 11.52
CA SER A 72 1.15 -8.96 12.73
C SER A 72 0.04 -8.82 13.77
N LEU A 73 -1.19 -8.52 13.36
CA LEU A 73 -2.36 -8.46 14.24
C LEU A 73 -2.71 -9.85 14.81
N ALA A 74 -2.61 -10.91 14.00
CA ALA A 74 -2.79 -12.28 14.48
C ALA A 74 -1.76 -12.65 15.53
N LYS A 75 -0.49 -12.24 15.34
CA LYS A 75 0.57 -12.43 16.34
C LYS A 75 0.29 -11.66 17.64
N ILE A 76 -0.08 -10.38 17.55
CA ILE A 76 -0.46 -9.58 18.72
C ILE A 76 -1.63 -10.22 19.47
N LYS A 77 -2.62 -10.77 18.76
CA LYS A 77 -3.74 -11.49 19.37
C LYS A 77 -3.25 -12.73 20.14
N ALA A 78 -2.40 -13.55 19.54
CA ALA A 78 -1.83 -14.72 20.20
C ALA A 78 -1.00 -14.34 21.45
N GLU A 79 -0.17 -13.30 21.34
CA GLU A 79 0.61 -12.76 22.47
C GLU A 79 -0.30 -12.27 23.61
N ARG A 80 -1.45 -11.65 23.29
CA ARG A 80 -2.45 -11.23 24.29
C ARG A 80 -3.11 -12.42 25.00
N GLU A 81 -3.41 -13.49 24.27
CA GLU A 81 -3.99 -14.72 24.83
C GLU A 81 -3.00 -15.44 25.76
N GLU A 82 -1.72 -15.48 25.39
CA GLU A 82 -0.64 -16.01 26.22
C GLU A 82 -0.44 -15.17 27.50
N LEU A 83 -0.47 -13.84 27.36
CA LEU A 83 -0.38 -12.93 28.50
C LEU A 83 -1.56 -13.12 29.48
N ALA A 84 -2.78 -13.27 28.95
CA ALA A 84 -3.97 -13.54 29.76
C ALA A 84 -3.85 -14.87 30.53
N THR A 85 -3.33 -15.91 29.87
CA THR A 85 -3.07 -17.21 30.49
C THR A 85 -2.02 -17.09 31.60
N THR A 86 -0.98 -16.29 31.39
CA THR A 86 0.08 -16.02 32.37
C THR A 86 -0.49 -15.31 33.60
N TYR A 87 -1.30 -14.26 33.41
CA TYR A 87 -1.95 -13.56 34.51
C TYR A 87 -2.94 -14.45 35.28
N ALA A 88 -3.73 -15.27 34.59
CA ALA A 88 -4.63 -16.22 35.24
C ALA A 88 -3.86 -17.24 36.10
N SER A 89 -2.69 -17.68 35.62
CA SER A 89 -1.81 -18.60 36.36
C SER A 89 -1.18 -17.91 37.58
N ALA A 90 -0.66 -16.70 37.41
CA ALA A 90 -0.12 -15.90 38.52
C ALA A 90 -1.18 -15.62 39.60
N ALA A 91 -2.42 -15.30 39.21
CA ALA A 91 -3.53 -15.11 40.13
C ALA A 91 -3.87 -16.38 40.93
N LYS A 92 -3.82 -17.56 40.31
CA LYS A 92 -4.01 -18.85 41.01
C LYS A 92 -2.90 -19.13 42.02
N ILE A 93 -1.65 -18.84 41.66
CA ILE A 93 -0.50 -18.99 42.56
C ILE A 93 -0.66 -18.06 43.75
N LEU A 94 -0.94 -16.77 43.50
CA LEU A 94 -1.15 -15.79 44.56
C LEU A 94 -2.30 -16.20 45.50
N GLY A 95 -3.43 -16.64 44.93
CA GLY A 95 -4.56 -17.15 45.72
C GLY A 95 -4.20 -18.37 46.57
N SER A 96 -3.37 -19.27 46.06
CA SER A 96 -2.88 -20.43 46.82
C SER A 96 -1.96 -20.02 47.96
N VAL A 97 -1.02 -19.10 47.70
CA VAL A 97 -0.11 -18.55 48.72
C VAL A 97 -0.88 -17.82 49.81
N SER A 98 -1.85 -16.97 49.45
CA SER A 98 -2.69 -16.26 50.42
C SER A 98 -3.49 -17.21 51.31
N ARG A 99 -3.99 -18.32 50.78
CA ARG A 99 -4.68 -19.34 51.60
C ARG A 99 -3.72 -20.05 52.56
N ILE A 100 -2.51 -20.38 52.13
CA ILE A 100 -1.51 -21.00 53.00
C ILE A 100 -1.15 -20.04 54.14
N LEU A 101 -0.92 -18.76 53.84
CA LEU A 101 -0.63 -17.76 54.86
C LEU A 101 -1.80 -17.59 55.85
N ALA A 102 -3.05 -17.62 55.37
CA ALA A 102 -4.23 -17.55 56.23
C ALA A 102 -4.43 -18.78 57.12
N LEU A 103 -3.82 -19.93 56.81
CA LEU A 103 -3.84 -21.13 57.66
C LEU A 103 -2.72 -21.14 58.71
N LEU A 104 -1.69 -20.30 58.54
CA LEU A 104 -0.55 -20.17 59.45
C LEU A 104 -0.68 -19.00 60.43
N ALA A 105 -1.65 -18.12 60.20
CA ALA A 105 -2.04 -17.00 61.08
C ALA A 105 -3.19 -17.39 62.00
#